data_AF-A0A2U2XDR0-F1
#
_entry.id   AF-A0A2U2XDR0-F1
#
_cell.length_a   1.000
_cell.length_b   1.000
_cell.length_c   1.000
_cell.angle_alpha   90.00
_cell.angle_beta   90.00
_cell.angle_gamma   90.00
#
_symmetry.space_group_name_H-M   'P 1'
#
loop_
_entity.id
_entity.type
_entity.pdbx_description
1 polymer ?
#
loop_
_entity_poly.entity_id
_entity_poly.type
_entity_poly.pdbx_seq_one_letter_code
_entity_poly.pdbx_strand_id
1 'polypeptide(L)' 'METYNKIMQLFWLVVGVITIIAVTVLGFKDGFERWSSYYVFGFFAILLYFVRRYMMKRMEKHQQFLNEQIKKK' A
#
# COMPACT_ATOMS: atom_id res chain seq x y z
N MET A 1 -18.28 4.40 -0.45
CA MET A 1 -17.39 3.24 -0.21
C MET A 1 -15.96 3.46 -0.75
N GLU A 2 -15.75 4.16 -1.87
CA GLU A 2 -14.42 4.38 -2.45
C GLU A 2 -13.48 5.28 -1.62
N THR A 3 -14.02 6.31 -0.95
CA THR A 3 -13.20 7.27 -0.20
C THR A 3 -12.54 6.63 1.01
N TYR A 4 -13.26 5.75 1.73
CA TYR A 4 -12.71 5.02 2.87
C TYR A 4 -11.59 4.07 2.44
N ASN A 5 -11.77 3.35 1.33
CA ASN A 5 -10.70 2.51 0.80
C ASN A 5 -9.50 3.33 0.30
N LYS A 6 -9.71 4.50 -0.31
CA LYS A 6 -8.61 5.41 -0.72
C LYS A 6 -7.84 5.94 0.49
N ILE A 7 -8.52 6.35 1.56
CA ILE A 7 -7.91 6.82 2.82
C ILE A 7 -7.14 5.68 3.49
N MET A 8 -7.75 4.50 3.61
CA MET A 8 -7.10 3.30 4.13
C MET A 8 -5.84 2.97 3.32
N GLN A 9 -5.91 3.09 1.99
CA GLN A 9 -4.75 2.86 1.16
C GLN A 9 -3.63 3.87 1.44
N LEU A 10 -3.95 5.17 1.48
CA LEU A 10 -2.99 6.22 1.79
C LEU A 10 -2.33 6.01 3.16
N PHE A 11 -3.12 5.59 4.16
CA PHE A 11 -2.62 5.23 5.48
C PHE A 11 -1.52 4.16 5.41
N TRP A 12 -1.74 3.09 4.62
CA TRP A 12 -0.73 2.04 4.44
C TRP A 12 0.55 2.54 3.74
N LEU A 13 0.44 3.50 2.81
CA LEU A 13 1.61 4.14 2.22
C LEU A 13 2.37 4.97 3.27
N VAL A 14 1.66 5.77 4.04
CA VAL A 14 2.26 6.61 5.10
C VAL A 14 2.97 5.74 6.13
N VAL A 15 2.35 4.64 6.58
CA VAL A 15 2.97 3.66 7.48
C VAL A 15 4.23 3.06 6.86
N GLY A 16 4.20 2.66 5.59
CA GLY A 16 5.39 2.12 4.89
C GLY A 16 6.54 3.13 4.83
N VAL A 17 6.23 4.40 4.52
CA VAL A 17 7.23 5.48 4.49
C VAL A 17 7.80 5.74 5.89
N ILE A 18 6.95 5.80 6.93
CA ILE A 18 7.39 5.97 8.32
C ILE A 18 8.28 4.80 8.74
N THR A 19 7.94 3.56 8.39
CA THR A 19 8.76 2.38 8.69
C THR A 19 10.13 2.47 8.06
N ILE A 20 10.25 2.91 6.81
CA ILE A 20 11.56 3.11 6.16
C ILE A 20 12.37 4.17 6.88
N ILE A 21 11.75 5.30 7.24
CA ILE A 21 12.42 6.38 7.99
C ILE A 21 12.88 5.86 9.36
N ALA A 22 12.04 5.11 10.08
CA ALA A 22 12.37 4.53 11.36
C ALA A 22 13.56 3.57 11.27
N VAL A 23 13.54 2.64 10.31
CA VAL A 23 14.64 1.71 10.04
C VAL A 23 15.92 2.48 9.66
N THR A 24 15.79 3.59 8.93
CA THR A 24 16.93 4.46 8.58
C THR A 24 17.55 5.08 9.83
N VAL A 25 16.74 5.67 10.71
CA VAL A 25 17.20 6.29 11.96
C VAL A 25 17.83 5.25 12.90
N LEU A 26 17.24 4.06 12.99
CA LEU A 26 17.78 2.95 13.78
C LEU A 26 19.09 2.42 13.19
N GLY A 27 19.21 2.35 11.86
CA GLY A 27 20.45 2.01 11.19
C GLY A 27 21.59 2.99 11.44
N PHE A 28 21.29 4.29 11.58
CA PHE A 28 22.28 5.30 11.97
C PHE A 28 22.70 5.21 13.45
N LYS A 29 21.81 4.76 14.35
CA LYS A 29 22.09 4.64 15.79
C LYS A 29 22.81 3.34 16.16
N ASP A 30 22.34 2.21 15.65
CA ASP A 30 22.77 0.86 16.06
C ASP A 30 23.65 0.16 15.02
N GLY A 31 23.93 0.81 13.89
CA GLY A 31 24.75 0.28 12.81
C GLY A 31 23.93 -0.34 11.68
N PHE A 32 24.29 0.02 10.45
CA PHE A 32 23.58 -0.37 9.23
C PHE A 32 23.65 -1.88 8.93
N GLU A 33 24.63 -2.59 9.48
CA GLU A 33 24.86 -4.02 9.27
C GLU A 33 23.70 -4.88 9.77
N ARG A 34 23.06 -4.49 10.88
CA ARG A 34 21.88 -5.19 11.43
C ARG A 34 20.55 -4.73 10.83
N TRP A 35 20.45 -3.43 10.53
CA TRP A 35 19.17 -2.82 10.15
C TRP A 35 18.91 -2.78 8.64
N SER A 36 19.94 -2.95 7.81
CA SER A 36 19.83 -3.00 6.34
C SER A 36 18.85 -4.08 5.84
N SER A 37 18.84 -5.26 6.46
CA SER A 37 17.90 -6.35 6.14
C SER A 37 16.43 -5.95 6.34
N TYR A 38 16.14 -5.03 7.26
CA TYR A 38 14.76 -4.57 7.52
C TYR A 38 14.23 -3.60 6.48
N TYR A 39 15.08 -3.05 5.59
CA TYR A 39 14.61 -2.27 4.45
C TYR A 39 13.79 -3.11 3.47
N VAL A 40 14.01 -4.43 3.43
CA VAL A 40 13.16 -5.36 2.67
C VAL A 40 11.71 -5.26 3.15
N PHE A 41 11.45 -5.15 4.46
CA PHE A 41 10.10 -4.98 4.98
C PHE A 41 9.48 -3.64 4.58
N GLY A 42 10.26 -2.55 4.63
CA GLY A 42 9.81 -1.24 4.14
C GLY A 42 9.47 -1.26 2.65
N PHE A 43 10.33 -1.89 1.84
CA PHE A 43 10.11 -2.09 0.42
C PHE A 43 8.86 -2.94 0.14
N PHE A 44 8.69 -4.05 0.85
CA PHE A 44 7.51 -4.90 0.74
C PHE A 44 6.22 -4.15 1.13
N ALA A 45 6.25 -3.29 2.15
CA ALA A 45 5.10 -2.48 2.54
C ALA A 45 4.67 -1.50 1.44
N ILE A 46 5.64 -0.84 0.78
CA ILE A 46 5.35 0.02 -0.38
C ILE A 46 4.85 -0.80 -1.57
N LEU A 47 5.44 -1.97 -1.83
CA LEU A 47 5.02 -2.85 -2.91
C LEU A 47 3.58 -3.33 -2.70
N LEU A 48 3.22 -3.71 -1.47
CA LEU A 48 1.85 -4.06 -1.07
C LEU A 48 0.88 -2.90 -1.31
N TYR A 49 1.28 -1.66 -1.04
CA TYR A 49 0.46 -0.49 -1.37
C TYR A 49 0.18 -0.39 -2.88
N PHE A 50 1.19 -0.61 -3.72
CA PHE A 50 1.02 -0.61 -5.18
C PHE A 50 0.11 -1.75 -5.66
N VAL A 51 0.28 -2.97 -5.12
CA VAL A 51 -0.60 -4.11 -5.43
C VAL A 51 -2.04 -3.79 -5.05
N ARG A 52 -2.27 -3.21 -3.88
CA ARG A 52 -3.61 -2.81 -3.42
C ARG A 52 -4.23 -1.72 -4.30
N ARG A 53 -3.41 -0.75 -4.75
CA ARG A 53 -3.81 0.28 -5.74
C ARG A 53 -4.34 -0.38 -7.00
N TYR A 54 -3.60 -1.36 -7.50
CA TYR A 54 -3.92 -2.06 -8.74
C TYR A 54 -5.19 -2.91 -8.61
N MET A 55 -5.34 -3.66 -7.50
CA MET A 55 -6.54 -4.45 -7.23
C MET A 55 -7.80 -3.60 -7.15
N MET A 56 -7.74 -2.45 -6.47
CA MET A 56 -8.87 -1.52 -6.38
C MET A 56 -9.31 -1.02 -7.76
N LYS A 57 -8.33 -0.61 -8.59
CA LYS A 57 -8.59 -0.14 -9.96
C LYS A 57 -9.20 -1.23 -10.85
N ARG A 58 -8.80 -2.49 -10.65
CA ARG A 58 -9.41 -3.65 -11.33
C ARG A 58 -10.85 -3.88 -10.85
N MET A 59 -11.10 -3.76 -9.55
CA MET A 59 -12.40 -4.02 -8.94
C MET A 59 -13.45 -2.97 -9.36
N GLU A 60 -13.06 -1.70 -9.46
CA GLU A 60 -13.91 -0.62 -9.98
C GLU A 60 -14.42 -0.94 -11.39
N LYS A 61 -13.55 -1.40 -12.30
CA LYS A 61 -13.96 -1.85 -13.64
C LYS A 61 -14.98 -2.99 -13.61
N HIS A 62 -14.81 -3.94 -12.70
CA HIS A 62 -15.71 -5.08 -12.59
C HIS A 62 -17.07 -4.70 -12.00
N GLN A 63 -17.10 -3.79 -11.04
CA GLN A 63 -18.35 -3.23 -10.52
C GLN A 63 -19.11 -2.39 -11.55
N GLN A 64 -18.40 -1.61 -12.38
CA GLN A 64 -19.02 -0.85 -13.48
C GLN A 64 -19.71 -1.79 -14.49
N PHE A 65 -19.03 -2.88 -14.88
CA PHE A 65 -19.60 -3.88 -15.77
C PHE A 65 -20.84 -4.57 -15.18
N LEU A 66 -20.82 -4.93 -13.90
CA LEU A 66 -21.97 -5.50 -13.19
C LEU A 66 -23.15 -4.51 -13.11
N ASN A 67 -22.89 -3.24 -12.81
CA ASN A 67 -23.93 -2.21 -12.76
C ASN A 67 -24.58 -1.98 -14.13
N GLU A 68 -23.81 -2.01 -15.22
CA GLU A 68 -24.35 -1.93 -16.58
C GLU A 68 -25.22 -3.13 -16.95
N GLN A 69 -24.85 -4.33 -16.52
CA GLN A 69 -25.67 -5.53 -16.73
C GLN A 69 -26.96 -5.52 -15.91
N ILE A 70 -26.92 -5.03 -14.67
CA ILE A 70 -28.11 -4.86 -13.82
C ILE A 70 -29.05 -3.82 -14.46
N LYS A 71 -28.53 -2.73 -15.02
CA LYS A 71 -29.33 -1.67 -15.64
C LYS A 71 -29.94 -2.05 -16.99
N LYS A 72 -29.41 -3.09 -17.65
CA LYS A 72 -29.94 -3.65 -18.92
C LYS A 72 -31.01 -4.72 -18.70
N LYS A 73 -31.20 -5.21 -17.48
CA LYS A 73 -32.19 -6.24 -17.11
C LYS A 73 -33.44 -5.59 -16.53
#